data_AF-A0A7Y6B0Q7-F1
#
_entry.id   AF-A0A7Y6B0Q7-F1
#
_cell.length_a   1.000
_cell.length_b   1.000
_cell.length_c   1.000
_cell.angle_alpha   90.00
_cell.angle_beta   90.00
_cell.angle_gamma   90.00
#
_symmetry.space_group_name_H-M   'P 1'
#
loop_
_entity.id
_entity.type
_entity.pdbx_description
1 polymer ?
#
loop_
_entity_poly.entity_id
_entity_poly.type
_entity_poly.pdbx_seq_one_letter_code
_entity_poly.pdbx_strand_id
1 'polypeptide(L)'
;MLEQAKKSILDSGDFFPPDQIAQRLGLSPVSPISALNEWEAGGHIFSIEHAGYPLFPIYAFEDGSGHRPVSHVKTILDVLRTKKDGWGIAFWFASSNAYIGGCRPQDILLFDAGKLLLAALAEVSGVTHG
;
A
#
# COMPACT_ATOMS: atom_id res chain seq x y z
N MET A 1 -12.51 -17.97 -2.00
CA MET A 1 -12.52 -16.76 -1.16
C MET A 1 -11.36 -15.83 -1.49
N LEU A 2 -10.10 -16.30 -1.51
CA LEU A 2 -8.94 -15.45 -1.83
C LEU A 2 -9.03 -14.78 -3.21
N GLU A 3 -9.41 -15.51 -4.25
CA GLU A 3 -9.55 -14.97 -5.62
C GLU A 3 -10.61 -13.86 -5.72
N GLN A 4 -11.72 -14.00 -4.99
CA GLN A 4 -12.77 -12.97 -4.94
C GLN A 4 -12.23 -11.68 -4.32
N ALA A 5 -11.47 -11.84 -3.24
CA ALA A 5 -10.90 -10.73 -2.51
C ALA A 5 -9.82 -10.03 -3.37
N LYS A 6 -8.97 -10.79 -4.09
CA LYS A 6 -7.98 -10.22 -5.03
C LYS A 6 -8.69 -9.41 -6.11
N LYS A 7 -9.79 -9.96 -6.64
CA LYS A 7 -10.61 -9.29 -7.65
C LYS A 7 -11.22 -7.99 -7.11
N SER A 8 -11.70 -7.97 -5.87
CA SER A 8 -12.20 -6.73 -5.23
C SER A 8 -11.12 -5.66 -5.09
N ILE A 9 -9.88 -6.03 -4.76
CA ILE A 9 -8.76 -5.07 -4.68
C ILE A 9 -8.46 -4.46 -6.06
N LEU A 10 -8.45 -5.30 -7.10
CA LEU A 10 -8.23 -4.86 -8.48
C LEU A 10 -9.39 -4.00 -8.99
N ASP A 11 -10.62 -4.34 -8.61
CA ASP A 11 -11.84 -3.61 -8.94
C ASP A 11 -11.92 -2.25 -8.23
N SER A 12 -11.27 -2.09 -7.07
CA SER A 12 -11.14 -0.79 -6.41
C SER A 12 -10.47 0.27 -7.30
N GLY A 13 -9.70 -0.15 -8.31
CA GLY A 13 -9.04 0.77 -9.25
C GLY A 13 -7.86 1.54 -8.64
N ASP A 14 -7.36 1.07 -7.50
CA ASP A 14 -6.28 1.71 -6.74
C ASP A 14 -4.89 1.20 -7.13
N PHE A 15 -4.81 0.06 -7.84
CA PHE A 15 -3.57 -0.61 -8.19
C PHE A 15 -3.28 -0.47 -9.69
N PHE A 16 -2.08 0.01 -10.02
CA PHE A 16 -1.67 0.26 -11.38
C PHE A 16 -0.28 -0.31 -11.67
N PRO A 17 0.00 -0.71 -12.93
CA PRO A 17 1.34 -1.12 -13.33
C PRO A 17 2.34 0.02 -13.16
N PRO A 18 3.65 -0.29 -13.00
CA PRO A 18 4.69 0.70 -12.75
C PRO A 18 4.74 1.79 -13.82
N ASP A 19 4.50 1.44 -15.08
CA ASP A 19 4.43 2.38 -16.20
C ASP A 19 3.33 3.44 -16.00
N GLN A 20 2.15 3.03 -15.56
CA GLN A 20 1.01 3.93 -15.38
C GLN A 20 1.13 4.75 -14.09
N ILE A 21 1.68 4.18 -13.01
CA ILE A 21 2.04 4.94 -11.81
C ILE A 21 3.05 6.03 -12.18
N ALA A 22 4.10 5.70 -12.91
CA ALA A 22 5.11 6.65 -13.33
C ALA A 22 4.53 7.79 -14.17
N GLN A 23 3.63 7.48 -15.11
CA GLN A 23 2.93 8.48 -15.90
C GLN A 23 2.05 9.39 -15.03
N ARG A 24 1.27 8.82 -14.09
CA ARG A 24 0.42 9.59 -13.16
C ARG A 24 1.23 10.48 -12.23
N LEU A 25 2.35 9.96 -11.75
CA LEU A 25 3.32 10.70 -10.96
C LEU A 25 4.18 11.62 -11.81
N GLY A 26 4.02 11.71 -13.12
CA GLY A 26 4.88 12.56 -13.96
C GLY A 26 6.39 12.32 -13.76
N LEU A 27 6.78 11.09 -13.43
CA LEU A 27 8.18 10.75 -13.23
C LEU A 27 8.94 10.99 -14.53
N SER A 28 10.15 11.55 -14.41
CA SER A 28 10.97 11.88 -15.57
C SER A 28 11.21 10.64 -16.44
N PRO A 29 11.22 10.79 -17.78
CA PRO A 29 11.28 9.69 -18.73
C PRO A 29 12.59 8.89 -18.70
N VAL A 30 13.59 9.34 -17.94
CA VAL A 30 14.92 8.72 -17.91
C VAL A 30 14.87 7.34 -17.26
N SER A 31 14.24 7.18 -16.08
CA SER A 31 14.15 5.87 -15.39
C SER A 31 13.00 5.81 -14.36
N PRO A 32 11.73 5.90 -14.76
CA PRO A 32 10.60 5.85 -13.82
C PRO A 32 10.55 4.55 -13.00
N ILE A 33 10.88 3.42 -13.63
CA ILE A 33 10.91 2.11 -12.99
C ILE A 33 12.03 2.02 -11.94
N SER A 34 13.19 2.65 -12.19
CA SER A 34 14.27 2.68 -11.21
C SER A 34 13.87 3.43 -9.94
N ALA A 35 13.18 4.56 -10.05
CA ALA A 35 12.67 5.30 -8.90
C ALA A 35 11.66 4.46 -8.08
N LEU A 36 10.76 3.76 -8.76
CA LEU A 36 9.82 2.82 -8.12
C LEU A 36 10.56 1.69 -7.39
N ASN A 37 11.56 1.08 -8.02
CA ASN A 37 12.37 0.02 -7.41
C ASN A 37 13.15 0.53 -6.20
N GLU A 38 13.72 1.74 -6.26
CA GLU A 38 14.39 2.36 -5.11
C GLU A 38 13.43 2.59 -3.95
N TRP A 39 12.20 3.02 -4.21
CA TRP A 39 11.18 3.19 -3.18
C TRP A 39 10.68 1.86 -2.60
N GLU A 40 10.53 0.83 -3.44
CA GLU A 40 10.16 -0.52 -3.00
C GLU A 40 11.26 -1.10 -2.10
N ALA A 41 12.53 -0.98 -2.53
CA ALA A 41 13.70 -1.40 -1.78
C ALA A 41 13.87 -0.62 -0.47
N GLY A 42 13.54 0.67 -0.47
CA GLY A 42 13.49 1.50 0.73
C GLY A 42 12.27 1.22 1.62
N GLY A 43 11.35 0.35 1.22
CA GLY A 43 10.14 0.01 1.96
C GLY A 43 9.10 1.12 2.01
N HIS A 44 9.22 2.13 1.15
CA HIS A 44 8.26 3.23 1.08
C HIS A 44 6.99 2.86 0.31
N ILE A 45 7.09 1.91 -0.60
CA ILE A 45 5.97 1.33 -1.35
C ILE A 45 6.04 -0.19 -1.34
N PHE A 46 4.98 -0.84 -1.77
CA PHE A 46 4.94 -2.27 -2.01
C PHE A 46 4.30 -2.57 -3.35
N SER A 47 4.68 -3.70 -3.93
CA SER A 47 4.06 -4.26 -5.13
C SER A 47 3.25 -5.51 -4.77
N ILE A 48 2.21 -5.76 -5.55
CA ILE A 48 1.49 -7.03 -5.55
C ILE A 48 1.70 -7.72 -6.89
N GLU A 49 2.02 -9.01 -6.87
CA GLU A 49 2.13 -9.79 -8.10
C GLU A 49 0.73 -10.23 -8.55
N HIS A 50 0.28 -9.75 -9.70
CA HIS A 50 -0.96 -10.17 -10.32
C HIS A 50 -0.72 -10.61 -11.76
N ALA A 51 -1.04 -11.88 -12.06
CA ALA A 51 -0.90 -12.47 -13.39
C ALA A 51 0.52 -12.32 -14.00
N GLY A 52 1.56 -12.34 -13.16
CA GLY A 52 2.97 -12.16 -13.58
C GLY A 52 3.41 -10.71 -13.75
N TYR A 53 2.56 -9.73 -13.40
CA TYR A 53 2.87 -8.31 -13.44
C TYR A 53 2.82 -7.70 -12.04
N PRO A 54 3.84 -6.91 -11.64
CA PRO A 54 3.79 -6.14 -10.40
C PRO A 54 2.82 -4.96 -10.55
N LEU A 55 1.89 -4.84 -9.63
CA LEU A 55 0.99 -3.69 -9.51
C LEU A 55 1.31 -2.92 -8.24
N PHE A 56 1.29 -1.60 -8.34
CA PHE A 56 1.62 -0.68 -7.27
C PHE A 56 0.39 0.16 -6.89
N PRO A 57 0.16 0.42 -5.60
CA PRO A 57 -0.96 1.24 -5.14
C PRO A 57 -0.71 2.73 -5.38
N ILE A 58 -1.66 3.42 -6.03
CA ILE A 58 -1.56 4.88 -6.26
C ILE A 58 -1.67 5.69 -4.96
N TYR A 59 -2.42 5.19 -3.98
CA TYR A 59 -2.62 5.86 -2.69
C TYR A 59 -1.37 5.87 -1.80
N ALA A 60 -0.33 5.09 -2.14
CA ALA A 60 0.96 5.17 -1.44
C ALA A 60 1.75 6.45 -1.77
N PHE A 61 1.28 7.21 -2.78
CA PHE A 61 1.86 8.47 -3.21
C PHE A 61 0.98 9.64 -2.77
N GLU A 62 1.61 10.73 -2.34
CA GLU A 62 0.92 11.95 -1.92
C GLU A 62 0.59 12.79 -3.17
N ASP A 63 -0.66 13.26 -3.30
CA ASP A 63 -1.13 14.08 -4.44
C ASP A 63 -0.53 15.51 -4.40
N GLY A 64 0.14 15.87 -3.29
CA GLY A 64 0.66 17.20 -3.00
C GLY A 64 2.11 17.41 -3.43
N SER A 65 2.33 17.75 -4.71
CA SER A 65 3.50 18.50 -5.20
C SER A 65 4.91 17.90 -5.06
N GLY A 66 5.08 16.77 -4.37
CA GLY A 66 6.34 16.06 -4.26
C GLY A 66 6.11 14.63 -4.66
N HIS A 67 6.54 14.27 -5.87
CA HIS A 67 6.53 12.93 -6.48
C HIS A 67 7.28 11.88 -5.62
N ARG A 68 6.87 11.69 -4.37
CA ARG A 68 7.54 10.89 -3.34
C ARG A 68 6.49 10.10 -2.58
N PRO A 69 6.82 8.86 -2.20
CA PRO A 69 5.95 8.06 -1.37
C PRO A 69 5.84 8.64 0.04
N VAL A 70 4.69 8.43 0.67
CA VAL A 70 4.38 8.96 2.00
C VAL A 70 5.33 8.33 3.04
N SER A 71 6.16 9.13 3.70
CA SER A 71 7.17 8.63 4.66
C SER A 71 6.58 7.77 5.78
N HIS A 72 5.34 8.04 6.19
CA HIS A 72 4.66 7.27 7.23
C HIS A 72 4.21 5.88 6.79
N VAL A 73 3.96 5.68 5.48
CA VAL A 73 3.65 4.36 4.90
C VAL A 73 4.77 3.38 5.17
N LYS A 74 6.04 3.83 5.11
CA LYS A 74 7.20 2.99 5.35
C LYS A 74 7.13 2.26 6.68
N THR A 75 6.85 2.97 7.78
CA THR A 75 6.78 2.36 9.11
C THR A 75 5.62 1.38 9.23
N ILE A 76 4.48 1.70 8.60
CA ILE A 76 3.30 0.83 8.57
C ILE A 76 3.61 -0.45 7.78
N LEU A 77 4.24 -0.32 6.61
CA LEU A 77 4.66 -1.45 5.78
C LEU A 77 5.70 -2.30 6.49
N ASP A 78 6.67 -1.70 7.18
CA ASP A 78 7.68 -2.44 7.94
C ASP A 78 7.04 -3.36 8.99
N VAL A 79 6.08 -2.81 9.77
CA VAL A 79 5.30 -3.58 10.73
C VAL A 79 4.51 -4.69 10.04
N LEU A 80 3.73 -4.38 9.01
CA LEU A 80 2.89 -5.37 8.33
C LEU A 80 3.70 -6.46 7.63
N ARG A 81 4.84 -6.12 7.00
CA ARG A 81 5.74 -7.05 6.32
C ARG A 81 6.33 -8.12 7.24
N THR A 82 6.35 -7.89 8.55
CA THR A 82 6.77 -8.92 9.52
C THR A 82 5.83 -10.13 9.56
N LYS A 83 4.57 -9.98 9.14
CA LYS A 83 3.53 -11.02 9.20
C LYS A 83 2.75 -11.23 7.91
N LYS A 84 2.78 -10.28 6.97
CA LYS A 84 1.95 -10.28 5.77
C LYS A 84 2.78 -9.96 4.51
N ASP A 85 2.54 -10.72 3.45
CA ASP A 85 3.06 -10.45 2.12
C ASP A 85 2.31 -9.29 1.42
N GLY A 86 2.77 -8.87 0.25
CA GLY A 86 2.17 -7.74 -0.51
C GLY A 86 0.66 -7.84 -0.70
N TRP A 87 0.14 -9.04 -0.99
CA TRP A 87 -1.31 -9.28 -1.04
C TRP A 87 -1.99 -9.11 0.31
N GLY A 88 -1.41 -9.62 1.39
CA GLY A 88 -1.96 -9.47 2.75
C GLY A 88 -1.99 -8.01 3.19
N ILE A 89 -0.99 -7.22 2.79
CA ILE A 89 -0.95 -5.78 3.00
C ILE A 89 -2.06 -5.10 2.19
N ALA A 90 -2.18 -5.40 0.90
CA ALA A 90 -3.26 -4.87 0.06
C ALA A 90 -4.65 -5.17 0.63
N PHE A 91 -4.86 -6.40 1.14
CA PHE A 91 -6.09 -6.79 1.82
C PHE A 91 -6.36 -5.97 3.06
N TRP A 92 -5.34 -5.77 3.88
CA TRP A 92 -5.46 -4.95 5.08
C TRP A 92 -5.84 -3.51 4.73
N PHE A 93 -5.22 -2.93 3.69
CA PHE A 93 -5.52 -1.57 3.23
C PHE A 93 -6.91 -1.40 2.60
N ALA A 94 -7.39 -2.41 1.89
CA ALA A 94 -8.72 -2.41 1.28
C ALA A 94 -9.83 -2.75 2.29
N SER A 95 -9.51 -3.46 3.37
CA SER A 95 -10.49 -3.88 4.37
C SER A 95 -10.78 -2.76 5.37
N SER A 96 -12.05 -2.64 5.76
CA SER A 96 -12.46 -1.82 6.88
C SER A 96 -11.79 -2.29 8.18
N ASN A 97 -11.17 -1.36 8.90
CA ASN A 97 -10.50 -1.68 10.16
C ASN A 97 -11.25 -1.03 11.34
N ALA A 98 -11.68 -1.86 12.31
CA ALA A 98 -12.44 -1.41 13.47
C ALA A 98 -11.64 -0.42 14.34
N TYR A 99 -10.31 -0.54 14.41
CA TYR A 99 -9.44 0.38 15.16
C TYR A 99 -9.45 1.82 14.62
N ILE A 100 -9.78 1.98 13.35
CA ILE A 100 -9.90 3.31 12.71
C ILE A 100 -11.35 3.73 12.49
N GLY A 101 -12.30 3.12 13.21
CA GLY A 101 -13.73 3.45 13.15
C GLY A 101 -14.48 2.79 11.99
N GLY A 102 -13.96 1.69 11.45
CA GLY A 102 -14.55 0.99 10.30
C GLY A 102 -14.18 1.59 8.94
N CYS A 103 -13.38 2.66 8.93
CA CYS A 103 -12.82 3.23 7.71
C CYS A 103 -11.77 2.30 7.10
N ARG A 104 -11.44 2.54 5.83
CA ARG A 104 -10.35 1.85 5.16
C ARG A 104 -9.02 2.52 5.49
N PRO A 105 -7.95 1.74 5.70
CA PRO A 105 -6.64 2.30 5.93
C PRO A 105 -6.14 3.25 4.84
N GLN A 106 -6.49 2.99 3.57
CA GLN A 106 -6.10 3.84 2.45
C GLN A 106 -6.70 5.26 2.53
N ASP A 107 -7.93 5.40 3.02
CA ASP A 107 -8.59 6.69 3.17
C ASP A 107 -7.96 7.53 4.28
N ILE A 108 -7.58 6.90 5.40
CA ILE A 108 -7.02 7.61 6.56
C ILE A 108 -5.53 7.89 6.38
N LEU A 109 -4.87 7.27 5.39
CA LEU A 109 -3.42 7.37 5.20
C LEU A 109 -2.93 8.80 5.05
N LEU A 110 -3.71 9.64 4.37
CA LEU A 110 -3.43 11.05 4.14
C LEU A 110 -3.90 11.95 5.29
N PHE A 111 -4.83 11.48 6.14
CA PHE A 111 -5.39 12.27 7.24
C PHE A 111 -4.69 11.99 8.58
N ASP A 112 -4.42 10.72 8.90
CA ASP A 112 -4.00 10.30 10.25
C ASP A 112 -3.15 9.00 10.22
N ALA A 113 -1.91 9.14 9.76
CA ALA A 113 -0.98 8.03 9.67
C ALA A 113 -0.57 7.44 11.04
N GLY A 114 -0.68 8.22 12.12
CA GLY A 114 -0.41 7.75 13.48
C GLY A 114 -1.44 6.70 13.94
N LYS A 115 -2.72 6.97 13.70
CA LYS A 115 -3.81 6.02 14.01
C LYS A 115 -3.66 4.73 13.20
N LEU A 116 -3.21 4.84 11.96
CA LEU A 116 -2.91 3.71 11.09
C LEU A 116 -1.78 2.82 11.59
N LEU A 117 -0.70 3.44 12.06
CA LEU A 117 0.42 2.70 12.65
C LEU A 117 -0.02 1.89 13.87
N LEU A 118 -0.84 2.48 14.75
CA LEU A 118 -1.42 1.76 15.89
C LEU A 118 -2.28 0.59 15.45
N ALA A 119 -3.11 0.77 14.42
CA ALA A 119 -3.93 -0.29 13.87
C ALA A 119 -3.09 -1.43 13.24
N ALA A 120 -1.99 -1.10 12.57
CA ALA A 120 -1.06 -2.07 12.01
C ALA A 120 -0.31 -2.86 13.09
N LEU A 121 0.13 -2.20 14.16
CA LEU A 121 0.75 -2.84 15.32
C LEU A 121 -0.25 -3.77 16.03
N ALA A 122 -1.50 -3.33 16.18
CA ALA A 122 -2.57 -4.12 16.76
C ALA A 122 -2.93 -5.33 15.89
N GLU A 123 -2.90 -5.22 14.56
CA GLU A 123 -3.06 -6.36 13.66
C GLU A 123 -1.93 -7.38 13.84
N VAL A 124 -0.67 -6.93 13.84
CA VAL A 124 0.50 -7.81 13.97
C VAL A 124 0.58 -8.46 15.35
N SER A 125 0.18 -7.74 16.39
CA SER A 125 0.18 -8.22 17.79
C SER A 125 -1.08 -9.04 18.14
N GLY A 126 -2.23 -8.66 17.58
CA GLY A 126 -3.56 -9.22 17.85
C GLY A 126 -3.88 -10.50 17.09
N VAL A 127 -3.13 -10.83 16.03
CA VAL A 127 -3.21 -12.16 15.36
C VAL A 127 -2.68 -13.30 16.25
N THR A 128 -2.43 -13.05 17.55
CA THR A 128 -2.06 -14.06 18.57
C THR A 128 -3.28 -14.63 19.34
N HIS A 129 -4.50 -14.55 18.81
CA HIS A 129 -5.64 -15.28 19.37
C HIS A 129 -6.26 -16.22 18.34
N GLY A 130 -5.70 -17.43 18.31
CA GLY A 130 -6.21 -18.64 17.68
C GLY A 130 -5.39 -19.82 18.20
#